data_AF-A0A1H4WJI5-F1
#
_entry.id   AF-A0A1H4WJI5-F1
#
_cell.length_a   1.000
_cell.length_b   1.000
_cell.length_c   1.000
_cell.angle_alpha   90.00
_cell.angle_beta   90.00
_cell.angle_gamma   90.00
#
_symmetry.space_group_name_H-M   'P 1'
#
loop_
_entity.id
_entity.type
_entity.pdbx_description
1 polymer ?
#
loop_
_entity_poly.entity_id
_entity_poly.type
_entity_poly.pdbx_seq_one_letter_code
_entity_poly.pdbx_strand_id
1 'polypeptide(L)'
;MLYSPGQGGTDSTWVAEGNRMLEMLVQPSDADPTLIEAVKDHDATPSVQSVTDDSMPKDAHFVAYKAKVSVALTRADRTDSPSTEVRVGAARYASDEHTTEAITAAQNDFRAANRAAIPNLTNGIAVETEPGVIDVLFRRGEIILTVHVKSPTTQKSTQLAADLYARQSVAASRFKPTPSESVPKIPLDRDGVLARALWSRGELSDRDQRIIGILTLPAFERRVGNNPLVPLLREAGADLVGWNLGIVIRMRDDAAALRFIEQGRASSKRKRVEGVLHTNDSVVCTQGDRADDISCAMVVGRYYANVSASDAVVVRQMAAAQWAILTQNP
;
A
#
# COMPACT_ATOMS: atom_id res chain seq x y z
N MET A 1 5.30 -2.28 -30.42
CA MET A 1 6.38 -2.30 -29.40
C MET A 1 5.68 -2.32 -28.06
N LEU A 2 5.74 -3.45 -27.34
CA LEU A 2 5.13 -3.59 -26.02
C LEU A 2 5.75 -2.58 -25.07
N TYR A 3 4.95 -1.98 -24.19
CA TYR A 3 5.49 -1.20 -23.08
C TYR A 3 6.40 -2.11 -22.28
N SER A 4 7.69 -1.80 -22.24
CA SER A 4 8.55 -2.27 -21.17
C SER A 4 8.47 -1.18 -20.12
N PRO A 5 7.95 -1.47 -18.92
CA PRO A 5 8.24 -0.64 -17.76
C PRO A 5 9.75 -0.35 -17.75
N GLY A 6 10.17 0.80 -17.23
CA GLY A 6 11.58 1.05 -16.95
C GLY A 6 12.10 -0.04 -16.01
N GLN A 7 12.58 -1.14 -16.56
CA GLN A 7 13.16 -2.25 -15.84
C GLN A 7 14.56 -1.81 -15.41
N GLY A 8 14.89 -1.97 -14.14
CA GLY A 8 16.28 -1.93 -13.69
C GLY A 8 16.78 -0.63 -13.08
N GLY A 9 15.90 0.32 -12.74
CA GLY A 9 16.26 1.30 -11.70
C GLY A 9 16.43 0.57 -10.37
N THR A 10 17.56 0.74 -9.69
CA THR A 10 17.80 0.16 -8.35
C THR A 10 16.61 0.45 -7.43
N ASP A 11 16.09 1.67 -7.47
CA ASP A 11 14.97 2.13 -6.67
C ASP A 11 13.67 1.38 -7.00
N SER A 12 13.37 1.13 -8.28
CA SER A 12 12.17 0.38 -8.68
C SER A 12 12.16 -1.05 -8.11
N THR A 13 13.31 -1.69 -8.04
CA THR A 13 13.42 -3.04 -7.46
C THR A 13 13.25 -3.04 -5.94
N TRP A 14 13.71 -1.99 -5.27
CA TRP A 14 13.45 -1.78 -3.84
C TRP A 14 11.99 -1.42 -3.57
N VAL A 15 11.35 -0.61 -4.42
CA VAL A 15 9.90 -0.37 -4.37
C VAL A 15 9.13 -1.69 -4.55
N ALA A 16 9.54 -2.56 -5.46
CA ALA A 16 8.92 -3.88 -5.61
C ALA A 16 9.09 -4.76 -4.36
N GLU A 17 10.22 -4.68 -3.67
CA GLU A 17 10.38 -5.34 -2.37
C GLU A 17 9.48 -4.71 -1.29
N GLY A 18 9.37 -3.38 -1.24
CA GLY A 18 8.46 -2.69 -0.32
C GLY A 18 6.98 -3.05 -0.58
N ASN A 19 6.60 -3.25 -1.84
CA ASN A 19 5.29 -3.74 -2.23
C ASN A 19 5.02 -5.14 -1.65
N ARG A 20 6.03 -6.02 -1.61
CA ARG A 20 5.92 -7.33 -0.95
C ARG A 20 5.85 -7.21 0.58
N MET A 21 6.58 -6.26 1.16
CA MET A 21 6.56 -6.01 2.60
C MET A 21 5.15 -5.62 3.11
N LEU A 22 4.29 -5.04 2.27
CA LEU A 22 2.88 -4.79 2.64
C LEU A 22 2.18 -6.06 3.14
N GLU A 23 2.45 -7.22 2.56
CA GLU A 23 1.78 -8.49 2.95
C GLU A 23 2.04 -8.89 4.40
N MET A 24 3.16 -8.45 4.99
CA MET A 24 3.52 -8.78 6.36
C MET A 24 2.94 -7.79 7.37
N LEU A 25 2.42 -6.64 6.94
CA LEU A 25 1.86 -5.63 7.83
C LEU A 25 0.44 -6.02 8.24
N VAL A 26 0.18 -5.93 9.54
CA VAL A 26 -1.16 -6.08 10.13
C VAL A 26 -1.93 -4.78 9.92
N GLN A 27 -3.21 -4.86 9.53
CA GLN A 27 -4.03 -3.66 9.47
C GLN A 27 -4.36 -3.19 10.89
N PRO A 28 -4.35 -1.89 11.17
CA PRO A 28 -4.85 -1.38 12.45
C PRO A 28 -6.27 -1.85 12.79
N SER A 29 -7.13 -2.02 11.78
CA SER A 29 -8.50 -2.54 11.94
C SER A 29 -8.57 -4.01 12.37
N ASP A 30 -7.48 -4.78 12.25
CA ASP A 30 -7.39 -6.15 12.77
C ASP A 30 -7.30 -6.17 14.31
N ALA A 31 -6.87 -5.06 14.93
CA ALA A 31 -6.77 -4.88 16.39
C ALA A 31 -7.95 -4.04 16.95
N ASP A 32 -8.33 -2.96 16.26
CA ASP A 32 -9.49 -2.14 16.61
C ASP A 32 -10.34 -1.86 15.36
N PRO A 33 -11.51 -2.50 15.20
CA PRO A 33 -12.36 -2.35 14.02
C PRO A 33 -12.88 -0.94 13.74
N THR A 34 -12.69 0.02 14.65
CA THR A 34 -13.03 1.43 14.40
C THR A 34 -11.96 2.17 13.59
N LEU A 35 -10.74 1.63 13.49
CA LEU A 35 -9.61 2.23 12.77
C LEU A 35 -9.67 1.95 11.28
N ILE A 36 -10.67 2.52 10.61
CA ILE A 36 -10.96 2.23 9.20
C ILE A 36 -10.63 3.39 8.27
N GLU A 37 -10.51 4.61 8.80
CA GLU A 37 -10.31 5.80 7.99
C GLU A 37 -8.86 5.95 7.57
N ALA A 38 -8.65 6.37 6.32
CA ALA A 38 -7.33 6.74 5.84
C ALA A 38 -6.92 8.10 6.44
N VAL A 39 -5.65 8.21 6.84
CA VAL A 39 -5.08 9.48 7.30
C VAL A 39 -4.53 10.21 6.08
N LYS A 40 -4.88 11.49 5.96
CA LYS A 40 -4.44 12.34 4.85
C LYS A 40 -2.91 12.32 4.74
N ASP A 41 -2.41 12.25 3.51
CA ASP A 41 -0.98 12.25 3.16
C ASP A 41 -0.17 11.01 3.62
N HIS A 42 -0.83 10.01 4.22
CA HIS A 42 -0.21 8.76 4.68
C HIS A 42 -0.55 7.58 3.77
N ASP A 43 -0.10 7.65 2.52
CA ASP A 43 -0.31 6.59 1.54
C ASP A 43 0.49 5.33 1.90
N ALA A 44 -0.14 4.17 1.70
CA ALA A 44 0.49 2.86 1.92
C ALA A 44 1.36 2.44 0.72
N THR A 45 2.38 3.27 0.45
CA THR A 45 3.30 3.14 -0.69
C THR A 45 4.73 3.00 -0.20
N PRO A 46 5.56 2.16 -0.83
CA PRO A 46 6.97 2.08 -0.50
C PRO A 46 7.70 3.41 -0.74
N SER A 47 8.75 3.67 0.03
CA SER A 47 9.68 4.76 -0.23
C SER A 47 11.12 4.27 -0.13
N VAL A 48 11.95 4.70 -1.08
CA VAL A 48 13.42 4.52 -1.02
C VAL A 48 14.11 5.71 -0.35
N GLN A 49 13.34 6.74 0.04
CA GLN A 49 13.79 7.89 0.80
C GLN A 49 13.15 7.86 2.20
N SER A 50 13.55 6.90 3.03
CA SER A 50 12.87 6.62 4.30
C SER A 50 13.04 7.69 5.39
N VAL A 51 13.89 8.71 5.16
CA VAL A 51 14.13 9.81 6.12
C VAL A 51 13.12 10.94 5.95
N THR A 52 12.55 11.06 4.75
CA THR A 52 11.64 12.14 4.36
C THR A 52 10.20 11.65 4.19
N ASP A 53 9.95 10.36 4.35
CA ASP A 53 8.62 9.78 4.22
C ASP A 53 7.93 9.61 5.58
N ASP A 54 6.59 9.57 5.56
CA ASP A 54 5.78 9.36 6.77
C ASP A 54 5.68 7.86 7.15
N SER A 55 6.62 7.02 6.71
CA SER A 55 6.61 5.58 7.04
C SER A 55 7.02 5.31 8.49
N MET A 56 7.70 6.26 9.12
CA MET A 56 8.16 6.23 10.50
C MET A 56 7.61 7.45 11.26
N PRO A 57 7.47 7.38 12.59
CA PRO A 57 7.29 8.56 13.43
C PRO A 57 8.50 9.50 13.26
N LYS A 58 8.28 10.82 13.29
CA LYS A 58 9.34 11.84 13.09
C LYS A 58 10.54 11.62 14.02
N ASP A 59 10.26 11.31 15.28
CA ASP A 59 11.29 11.06 16.29
C ASP A 59 12.07 9.77 16.02
N ALA A 60 11.61 8.90 15.13
CA ALA A 60 12.29 7.67 14.73
C ALA A 60 12.88 7.73 13.31
N HIS A 61 12.83 8.87 12.59
CA HIS A 61 13.37 8.96 11.22
C HIS A 61 14.86 8.61 11.14
N PHE A 62 15.63 8.90 12.20
CA PHE A 62 17.04 8.55 12.25
C PHE A 62 17.29 7.04 12.17
N VAL A 63 16.34 6.23 12.64
CA VAL A 63 16.41 4.77 12.55
C VAL A 63 16.43 4.38 11.08
N ALA A 64 15.58 4.99 10.26
CA ALA A 64 15.41 4.66 8.85
C ALA A 64 16.52 5.22 7.92
N TYR A 65 17.51 5.95 8.44
CA TYR A 65 18.53 6.62 7.63
C TYR A 65 19.31 5.69 6.68
N LYS A 66 19.58 4.46 7.11
CA LYS A 66 20.27 3.44 6.28
C LYS A 66 19.31 2.43 5.61
N ALA A 67 18.01 2.61 5.77
CA ALA A 67 17.03 1.73 5.14
C ALA A 67 17.10 1.89 3.62
N LYS A 68 16.84 0.79 2.90
CA LYS A 68 16.78 0.74 1.44
C LYS A 68 15.37 0.95 0.92
N VAL A 69 14.38 0.50 1.70
CA VAL A 69 12.98 0.77 1.45
C VAL A 69 12.21 0.74 2.76
N SER A 70 11.21 1.60 2.87
CA SER A 70 10.22 1.61 3.95
C SER A 70 8.80 1.56 3.39
N VAL A 71 7.85 1.07 4.19
CA VAL A 71 6.42 1.11 3.89
C VAL A 71 5.63 1.11 5.20
N ALA A 72 4.49 1.79 5.23
CA ALA A 72 3.62 1.80 6.41
C ALA A 72 2.14 1.81 6.04
N LEU A 73 1.32 1.37 6.99
CA LEU A 73 -0.14 1.47 6.98
C LEU A 73 -0.54 2.43 8.10
N THR A 74 -1.24 3.52 7.77
CA THR A 74 -1.77 4.45 8.77
C THR A 74 -3.30 4.46 8.70
N ARG A 75 -3.97 4.25 9.83
CA ARG A 75 -5.43 4.33 9.95
C ARG A 75 -5.84 5.06 11.21
N ALA A 76 -7.03 5.63 11.18
CA ALA A 76 -7.59 6.34 12.32
C ALA A 76 -9.09 6.05 12.51
N ASP A 77 -9.61 6.48 13.65
CA ASP A 77 -11.03 6.37 13.99
C ASP A 77 -11.92 7.34 13.19
N ARG A 78 -11.32 8.39 12.61
CA ARG A 78 -11.97 9.41 11.77
C ARG A 78 -10.92 10.13 10.92
N THR A 79 -11.33 10.70 9.79
CA THR A 79 -10.43 11.44 8.89
C THR A 79 -9.89 12.73 9.51
N ASP A 80 -10.78 13.52 10.11
CA ASP A 80 -10.46 14.84 10.63
C ASP A 80 -10.29 14.82 12.15
N SER A 81 -9.15 15.32 12.63
CA SER A 81 -8.81 15.39 14.06
C SER A 81 -9.01 14.05 14.79
N PRO A 82 -8.28 13.00 14.36
CA PRO A 82 -8.46 11.66 14.93
C PRO A 82 -8.19 11.63 16.43
N SER A 83 -9.05 10.93 17.15
CA SER A 83 -8.86 10.68 18.58
C SER A 83 -7.90 9.51 18.79
N THR A 84 -7.93 8.55 17.86
CA THR A 84 -7.06 7.38 17.83
C THR A 84 -6.47 7.24 16.43
N GLU A 85 -5.16 7.20 16.33
CA GLU A 85 -4.42 6.97 15.10
C GLU A 85 -3.39 5.87 15.34
N VAL A 86 -3.27 4.96 14.39
CA VAL A 86 -2.29 3.89 14.41
C VAL A 86 -1.53 3.86 13.11
N ARG A 87 -0.21 3.74 13.22
CA ARG A 87 0.68 3.44 12.10
C ARG A 87 1.46 2.16 12.38
N VAL A 88 1.42 1.23 11.44
CA VAL A 88 2.23 0.01 11.45
C VAL A 88 3.17 0.07 10.26
N GLY A 89 4.47 0.13 10.51
CA GLY A 89 5.50 0.34 9.50
C GLY A 89 6.56 -0.75 9.48
N ALA A 90 7.31 -0.76 8.38
CA ALA A 90 8.50 -1.57 8.24
C ALA A 90 9.55 -0.82 7.42
N ALA A 91 10.80 -0.90 7.85
CA ALA A 91 11.96 -0.44 7.08
C ALA A 91 12.93 -1.60 6.91
N ARG A 92 13.33 -1.81 5.66
CA ARG A 92 14.24 -2.88 5.26
C ARG A 92 15.63 -2.35 5.00
N TYR A 93 16.63 -3.01 5.55
CA TYR A 93 18.05 -2.69 5.43
C TYR A 93 18.74 -3.70 4.52
N ALA A 94 19.98 -3.38 4.15
CA ALA A 94 20.81 -4.28 3.36
C ALA A 94 21.31 -5.51 4.13
N SER A 95 21.33 -5.44 5.48
CA SER A 95 21.84 -6.51 6.35
C SER A 95 21.28 -6.41 7.78
N ASP A 96 21.39 -7.50 8.53
CA ASP A 96 20.97 -7.59 9.94
C ASP A 96 21.84 -6.72 10.87
N GLU A 97 23.12 -6.52 10.53
CA GLU A 97 24.03 -5.63 11.24
C GLU A 97 23.48 -4.19 11.29
N HIS A 98 23.02 -3.65 10.16
CA HIS A 98 22.46 -2.30 10.11
C HIS A 98 21.20 -2.13 10.97
N THR A 99 20.36 -3.17 11.07
CA THR A 99 19.21 -3.12 11.98
C THR A 99 19.62 -3.18 13.45
N THR A 100 20.70 -3.88 13.77
CA THR A 100 21.25 -3.91 15.14
C THR A 100 21.77 -2.53 15.54
N GLU A 101 22.52 -1.88 14.64
CA GLU A 101 22.98 -0.50 14.83
C GLU A 101 21.79 0.45 15.04
N ALA A 102 20.77 0.36 14.18
CA ALA A 102 19.63 1.26 14.22
C ALA A 102 18.76 1.08 15.49
N ILE A 103 18.55 -0.15 15.98
CA ILE A 103 17.89 -0.38 17.27
C ILE A 103 18.75 0.11 18.44
N THR A 104 20.07 -0.09 18.39
CA THR A 104 20.98 0.40 19.43
C THR A 104 20.95 1.93 19.50
N ALA A 105 20.95 2.60 18.35
CA ALA A 105 20.78 4.04 18.25
C ALA A 105 19.45 4.47 18.85
N ALA A 106 18.35 3.79 18.52
CA ALA A 106 17.03 4.08 19.08
C ALA A 106 16.98 3.93 20.60
N GLN A 107 17.60 2.88 21.14
CA GLN A 107 17.68 2.67 22.59
C GLN A 107 18.44 3.79 23.31
N ASN A 108 19.50 4.30 22.68
CA ASN A 108 20.30 5.40 23.21
C ASN A 108 19.57 6.74 23.14
N ASP A 109 18.89 7.02 22.03
CA ASP A 109 18.16 8.26 21.81
C ASP A 109 16.96 8.37 22.77
N PHE A 110 16.18 7.29 22.87
CA PHE A 110 15.04 7.20 23.78
C PHE A 110 15.41 6.74 25.20
N ARG A 111 16.66 6.94 25.64
CA ARG A 111 17.08 6.56 27.01
C ARG A 111 16.34 7.33 28.10
N ALA A 112 15.94 8.57 27.81
CA ALA A 112 15.27 9.46 28.75
C ALA A 112 13.74 9.41 28.66
N ALA A 113 13.19 8.69 27.67
CA ALA A 113 11.75 8.56 27.48
C ALA A 113 11.12 7.59 28.49
N ASN A 114 9.84 7.79 28.78
CA ASN A 114 9.06 6.88 29.62
C ASN A 114 8.91 5.54 28.90
N ARG A 115 9.26 4.43 29.56
CA ARG A 115 9.15 3.09 28.97
C ARG A 115 7.72 2.58 29.05
N ALA A 116 7.20 2.09 27.93
CA ALA A 116 5.93 1.39 27.89
C ALA A 116 6.15 -0.12 28.06
N ALA A 117 5.32 -0.78 28.87
CA ALA A 117 5.41 -2.22 29.09
C ALA A 117 4.67 -2.98 27.98
N ILE A 118 5.41 -3.51 27.00
CA ILE A 118 4.88 -4.35 25.93
C ILE A 118 5.26 -5.81 26.19
N PRO A 119 4.30 -6.71 26.44
CA PRO A 119 4.58 -8.12 26.73
C PRO A 119 5.40 -8.79 25.61
N ASN A 120 6.40 -9.59 26.01
CA ASN A 120 7.28 -10.37 25.12
C ASN A 120 8.14 -9.57 24.14
N LEU A 121 8.25 -8.24 24.30
CA LEU A 121 9.15 -7.42 23.50
C LEU A 121 10.62 -7.65 23.91
N THR A 122 11.34 -8.52 23.19
CA THR A 122 12.74 -8.86 23.50
C THR A 122 13.78 -8.16 22.64
N ASN A 123 13.44 -7.82 21.39
CA ASN A 123 14.39 -7.29 20.40
C ASN A 123 14.02 -5.88 19.94
N GLY A 124 13.71 -5.01 20.90
CA GLY A 124 13.19 -3.69 20.60
C GLY A 124 13.11 -2.75 21.78
N ILE A 125 12.33 -1.70 21.59
CA ILE A 125 12.05 -0.65 22.54
C ILE A 125 10.59 -0.24 22.40
N ALA A 126 9.95 0.04 23.53
CA ALA A 126 8.65 0.66 23.59
C ALA A 126 8.71 1.86 24.51
N VAL A 127 8.34 3.02 23.99
CA VAL A 127 8.42 4.30 24.71
C VAL A 127 7.17 5.12 24.49
N GLU A 128 6.83 5.89 25.52
CA GLU A 128 5.88 6.99 25.41
C GLU A 128 6.64 8.26 25.04
N THR A 129 6.44 8.73 23.81
CA THR A 129 7.11 9.94 23.26
C THR A 129 6.35 11.21 23.65
N GLU A 130 5.02 11.12 23.76
CA GLU A 130 4.12 12.16 24.27
C GLU A 130 3.00 11.50 25.08
N PRO A 131 2.30 12.22 25.98
CA PRO A 131 1.15 11.68 26.69
C PRO A 131 0.13 11.05 25.74
N GLY A 132 -0.06 9.73 25.83
CA GLY A 132 -0.96 8.99 24.93
C GLY A 132 -0.38 8.60 23.57
N VAL A 133 0.92 8.79 23.32
CA VAL A 133 1.61 8.36 22.11
C VAL A 133 2.64 7.28 22.46
N ILE A 134 2.44 6.06 21.96
CA ILE A 134 3.33 4.92 22.22
C ILE A 134 3.98 4.49 20.91
N ASP A 135 5.30 4.50 20.91
CA ASP A 135 6.14 4.01 19.82
C ASP A 135 6.81 2.70 20.22
N VAL A 136 6.59 1.67 19.41
CA VAL A 136 7.26 0.37 19.54
C VAL A 136 8.11 0.16 18.30
N LEU A 137 9.42 -0.01 18.50
CA LEU A 137 10.37 -0.37 17.46
C LEU A 137 10.96 -1.73 17.78
N PHE A 138 10.98 -2.65 16.83
CA PHE A 138 11.55 -3.97 17.05
C PHE A 138 12.15 -4.56 15.78
N ARG A 139 13.21 -5.34 15.96
CA ARG A 139 13.95 -5.95 14.86
C ARG A 139 13.46 -7.35 14.53
N ARG A 140 13.49 -7.66 13.23
CA ARG A 140 13.38 -9.02 12.70
C ARG A 140 14.32 -9.23 11.51
N GLY A 141 15.51 -9.76 11.77
CA GLY A 141 16.56 -9.87 10.75
C GLY A 141 16.85 -8.49 10.17
N GLU A 142 16.91 -8.39 8.84
CA GLU A 142 17.18 -7.15 8.10
C GLU A 142 16.01 -6.12 8.08
N ILE A 143 14.98 -6.29 8.91
CA ILE A 143 13.81 -5.42 8.97
C ILE A 143 13.65 -4.85 10.38
N ILE A 144 13.42 -3.53 10.45
CA ILE A 144 12.85 -2.88 11.64
C ILE A 144 11.37 -2.68 11.40
N LEU A 145 10.57 -3.13 12.35
CA LEU A 145 9.12 -2.96 12.41
C LEU A 145 8.79 -1.84 13.40
N THR A 146 7.80 -1.05 13.06
CA THR A 146 7.29 0.03 13.91
C THR A 146 5.80 -0.12 14.16
N VAL A 147 5.39 0.15 15.39
CA VAL A 147 3.99 0.33 15.77
C VAL A 147 3.92 1.66 16.52
N HIS A 148 3.27 2.63 15.91
CA HIS A 148 2.99 3.94 16.49
C HIS A 148 1.51 4.02 16.79
N VAL A 149 1.17 4.34 18.03
CA VAL A 149 -0.21 4.46 18.49
C VAL A 149 -0.40 5.77 19.22
N LYS A 150 -1.28 6.61 18.70
CA LYS A 150 -1.80 7.81 19.37
C LYS A 150 -3.22 7.53 19.84
N SER A 151 -3.53 7.82 21.10
CA SER A 151 -4.88 7.70 21.67
C SER A 151 -5.08 8.70 22.81
N PRO A 152 -6.31 8.90 23.34
CA PRO A 152 -6.56 9.89 24.39
C PRO A 152 -5.87 9.60 25.73
N THR A 153 -5.40 8.37 25.95
CA THR A 153 -4.72 7.98 27.19
C THR A 153 -3.56 7.01 26.90
N THR A 154 -2.50 7.11 27.69
CA THR A 154 -1.33 6.20 27.66
C THR A 154 -1.74 4.74 27.82
N GLN A 155 -2.72 4.45 28.68
CA GLN A 155 -3.20 3.10 28.92
C GLN A 155 -3.82 2.50 27.64
N LYS A 156 -4.70 3.25 26.96
CA LYS A 156 -5.31 2.80 25.70
C LYS A 156 -4.24 2.58 24.63
N SER A 157 -3.30 3.53 24.47
CA SER A 157 -2.22 3.40 23.49
C SER A 157 -1.33 2.20 23.76
N THR A 158 -0.99 1.95 25.03
CA THR A 158 -0.14 0.81 25.42
C THR A 158 -0.82 -0.52 25.14
N GLN A 159 -2.12 -0.64 25.45
CA GLN A 159 -2.90 -1.85 25.17
C GLN A 159 -2.99 -2.15 23.68
N LEU A 160 -3.30 -1.13 22.88
CA LEU A 160 -3.41 -1.26 21.43
C LEU A 160 -2.05 -1.55 20.79
N ALA A 161 -0.98 -0.89 21.24
CA ALA A 161 0.39 -1.16 20.80
C ALA A 161 0.83 -2.60 21.14
N ALA A 162 0.45 -3.12 22.30
CA ALA A 162 0.76 -4.49 22.70
C ALA A 162 0.04 -5.54 21.83
N ASP A 163 -1.24 -5.36 21.53
CA ASP A 163 -1.99 -6.26 20.64
C ASP A 163 -1.42 -6.23 19.22
N LEU A 164 -1.17 -5.03 18.69
CA LEU A 164 -0.55 -4.85 17.37
C LEU A 164 0.85 -5.47 17.31
N TYR A 165 1.69 -5.27 18.32
CA TYR A 165 3.01 -5.90 18.41
C TYR A 165 2.92 -7.43 18.36
N ALA A 166 1.99 -8.04 19.12
CA ALA A 166 1.81 -9.48 19.15
C ALA A 166 1.40 -10.01 17.76
N ARG A 167 0.41 -9.38 17.12
CA ARG A 167 -0.06 -9.75 15.77
C ARG A 167 1.01 -9.54 14.72
N GLN A 168 1.69 -8.38 14.75
CA GLN A 168 2.73 -8.02 13.79
C GLN A 168 3.94 -8.96 13.91
N SER A 169 4.29 -9.37 15.13
CA SER A 169 5.35 -10.36 15.36
C SER A 169 5.03 -11.71 14.72
N VAL A 170 3.78 -12.15 14.77
CA VAL A 170 3.34 -13.39 14.09
C VAL A 170 3.32 -13.19 12.56
N ALA A 171 2.74 -12.11 12.05
CA ALA A 171 2.65 -11.84 10.62
C ALA A 171 4.04 -11.74 9.97
N ALA A 172 4.93 -10.95 10.56
CA ALA A 172 6.31 -10.79 10.11
C ALA A 172 7.11 -12.10 10.16
N SER A 173 6.69 -13.10 10.96
CA SER A 173 7.37 -14.41 10.99
C SER A 173 7.23 -15.25 9.75
N ARG A 174 6.19 -14.98 8.98
CA ARG A 174 5.88 -15.70 7.75
C ARG A 174 6.52 -15.03 6.54
N PHE A 175 6.92 -13.77 6.69
CA PHE A 175 7.60 -13.02 5.63
C PHE A 175 9.07 -13.42 5.52
N LYS A 176 9.49 -13.72 4.29
CA LYS A 176 10.88 -13.98 3.94
C LYS A 176 11.35 -12.85 3.03
N PRO A 177 12.21 -11.94 3.52
CA PRO A 177 12.78 -10.89 2.69
C PRO A 177 13.57 -11.48 1.52
N THR A 178 13.52 -10.83 0.35
CA THR A 178 14.37 -11.23 -0.79
C THR A 178 15.83 -10.99 -0.45
N PRO A 179 16.77 -11.94 -0.52
CA PRO A 179 18.19 -11.65 -0.24
C PRO A 179 18.66 -10.37 -0.96
N SER A 180 19.41 -9.50 -0.27
CA SER A 180 19.73 -8.14 -0.76
C SER A 180 20.37 -8.13 -2.16
N GLU A 181 21.23 -9.10 -2.46
CA GLU A 181 21.86 -9.31 -3.77
C GLU A 181 20.91 -9.82 -4.87
N SER A 182 19.73 -10.28 -4.48
CA SER A 182 18.65 -10.74 -5.37
C SER A 182 17.57 -9.69 -5.57
N VAL A 183 17.51 -8.62 -4.77
CA VAL A 183 16.54 -7.52 -4.94
C VAL A 183 16.61 -6.91 -6.35
N PRO A 184 17.79 -6.59 -6.92
CA PRO A 184 17.89 -6.05 -8.28
C PRO A 184 17.35 -6.99 -9.38
N LYS A 185 17.07 -8.26 -9.05
CA LYS A 185 16.56 -9.29 -9.99
C LYS A 185 15.07 -9.57 -9.79
N ILE A 186 14.39 -8.86 -8.89
CA ILE A 186 12.94 -9.02 -8.70
C ILE A 186 12.23 -8.65 -10.02
N PRO A 187 11.38 -9.52 -10.57
CA PRO A 187 10.60 -9.17 -11.75
C PRO A 187 9.58 -8.10 -11.39
N LEU A 188 9.71 -6.90 -11.98
CA LEU A 188 8.80 -5.77 -11.73
C LEU A 188 7.40 -6.00 -12.33
N ASP A 189 7.32 -6.86 -13.34
CA ASP A 189 6.08 -7.23 -14.00
C ASP A 189 5.98 -8.74 -14.19
N ARG A 190 5.71 -9.45 -13.10
CA ARG A 190 5.43 -10.88 -13.16
C ARG A 190 4.10 -11.10 -13.90
N ASP A 191 4.14 -11.95 -14.91
CA ASP A 191 2.99 -12.36 -15.73
C ASP A 191 2.35 -11.25 -16.59
N GLY A 192 3.04 -10.12 -16.80
CA GLY A 192 2.63 -9.08 -17.75
C GLY A 192 1.43 -8.23 -17.30
N VAL A 193 1.05 -8.28 -16.02
CA VAL A 193 -0.12 -7.55 -15.49
C VAL A 193 0.16 -6.05 -15.40
N LEU A 194 1.37 -5.65 -15.01
CA LEU A 194 1.76 -4.24 -14.96
C LEU A 194 1.88 -3.66 -16.38
N ALA A 195 2.40 -4.41 -17.36
CA ALA A 195 2.46 -3.96 -18.75
C ALA A 195 1.08 -3.76 -19.40
N ARG A 196 0.02 -4.35 -18.81
CA ARG A 196 -1.37 -4.13 -19.22
C ARG A 196 -1.95 -2.84 -18.63
N ALA A 197 -1.34 -2.25 -17.60
CA ALA A 197 -1.81 -1.01 -17.00
C ALA A 197 -1.39 0.21 -17.83
N LEU A 198 -2.27 1.20 -17.91
CA LEU A 198 -2.00 2.48 -18.56
C LEU A 198 -0.77 3.14 -17.92
N TRP A 199 0.14 3.62 -18.75
CA TRP A 199 1.40 4.25 -18.37
C TRP A 199 1.58 5.58 -19.10
N SER A 200 2.44 6.45 -18.57
CA SER A 200 2.84 7.72 -19.22
C SER A 200 4.30 7.69 -19.65
N ARG A 201 4.58 8.39 -20.76
CA ARG A 201 5.93 8.64 -21.28
C ARG A 201 6.63 9.86 -20.65
N GLY A 202 5.93 10.61 -19.81
CA GLY A 202 6.46 11.80 -19.14
C GLY A 202 7.23 11.47 -17.86
N GLU A 203 7.87 12.49 -17.30
CA GLU A 203 8.39 12.43 -15.94
C GLU A 203 7.25 12.16 -14.96
N LEU A 204 7.44 11.18 -14.10
CA LEU A 204 6.50 10.82 -13.06
C LEU A 204 6.87 11.58 -11.79
N SER A 205 5.86 12.04 -11.05
CA SER A 205 6.11 12.58 -9.71
C SER A 205 6.70 11.50 -8.80
N ASP A 206 7.45 11.90 -7.77
CA ASP A 206 7.99 10.95 -6.78
C ASP A 206 6.88 10.10 -6.13
N ARG A 207 5.67 10.64 -6.00
CA ARG A 207 4.52 9.91 -5.49
C ARG A 207 4.07 8.83 -6.49
N ASP A 208 3.93 9.18 -7.76
CA ASP A 208 3.50 8.23 -8.80
C ASP A 208 4.51 7.09 -8.96
N GLN A 209 5.81 7.41 -8.92
CA GLN A 209 6.88 6.40 -8.96
C GLN A 209 6.77 5.37 -7.83
N ARG A 210 6.36 5.81 -6.63
CA ARG A 210 6.18 4.94 -5.45
C ARG A 210 4.94 4.06 -5.51
N ILE A 211 3.90 4.50 -6.23
CA ILE A 211 2.65 3.74 -6.38
C ILE A 211 2.79 2.66 -7.45
N ILE A 212 3.59 2.93 -8.49
CA ILE A 212 3.77 2.02 -9.63
C ILE A 212 4.36 0.68 -9.18
N GLY A 213 3.73 -0.41 -9.61
CA GLY A 213 4.26 -1.75 -9.40
C GLY A 213 3.20 -2.84 -9.45
N ILE A 214 3.65 -4.05 -9.16
CA ILE A 214 2.79 -5.22 -9.03
C ILE A 214 2.53 -5.54 -7.56
N LEU A 215 1.28 -5.88 -7.25
CA LEU A 215 0.84 -6.30 -5.92
C LEU A 215 0.13 -7.65 -6.05
N THR A 216 0.28 -8.48 -5.03
CA THR A 216 -0.68 -9.57 -4.80
C THR A 216 -1.98 -8.99 -4.25
N LEU A 217 -3.08 -9.76 -4.26
CA LEU A 217 -4.32 -9.31 -3.63
C LEU A 217 -4.11 -8.95 -2.13
N PRO A 218 -3.45 -9.76 -1.28
CA PRO A 218 -3.17 -9.37 0.10
C PRO A 218 -2.41 -8.03 0.22
N ALA A 219 -1.38 -7.79 -0.59
CA ALA A 219 -0.66 -6.52 -0.57
C ALA A 219 -1.55 -5.34 -0.97
N PHE A 220 -2.40 -5.53 -1.99
CA PHE A 220 -3.37 -4.53 -2.43
C PHE A 220 -4.39 -4.20 -1.33
N GLU A 221 -4.93 -5.21 -0.63
CA GLU A 221 -5.83 -5.02 0.51
C GLU A 221 -5.18 -4.21 1.63
N ARG A 222 -3.90 -4.46 1.91
CA ARG A 222 -3.14 -3.67 2.88
C ARG A 222 -3.06 -2.21 2.44
N ARG A 223 -2.78 -1.97 1.17
CA ARG A 223 -2.74 -0.62 0.58
C ARG A 223 -4.08 0.11 0.68
N VAL A 224 -5.17 -0.51 0.24
CA VAL A 224 -6.48 0.16 0.13
C VAL A 224 -7.33 0.12 1.41
N GLY A 225 -6.94 -0.66 2.42
CA GLY A 225 -7.68 -0.73 3.68
C GLY A 225 -9.06 -1.36 3.53
N ASN A 226 -10.07 -0.75 4.15
CA ASN A 226 -11.45 -1.24 4.20
C ASN A 226 -12.25 -0.89 2.93
N ASN A 227 -11.59 -0.91 1.77
CA ASN A 227 -12.25 -0.62 0.50
C ASN A 227 -13.34 -1.69 0.25
N PRO A 228 -14.59 -1.30 -0.04
CA PRO A 228 -15.71 -2.22 -0.21
C PRO A 228 -15.56 -3.16 -1.41
N LEU A 229 -14.62 -2.88 -2.33
CA LEU A 229 -14.32 -3.77 -3.45
C LEU A 229 -13.50 -4.99 -3.05
N VAL A 230 -12.77 -4.96 -1.92
CA VAL A 230 -11.88 -6.06 -1.51
C VAL A 230 -12.61 -7.40 -1.39
N PRO A 231 -13.77 -7.52 -0.73
CA PRO A 231 -14.53 -8.77 -0.70
C PRO A 231 -14.91 -9.28 -2.09
N LEU A 232 -15.33 -8.38 -3.00
CA LEU A 232 -15.70 -8.73 -4.38
C LEU A 232 -14.49 -9.21 -5.19
N LEU A 233 -13.31 -8.61 -4.96
CA LEU A 233 -12.04 -9.04 -5.56
C LEU A 233 -11.66 -10.46 -5.11
N ARG A 234 -11.81 -10.78 -3.82
CA ARG A 234 -11.57 -12.13 -3.29
C ARG A 234 -12.52 -13.15 -3.92
N GLU A 235 -13.81 -12.83 -4.01
CA GLU A 235 -14.81 -13.71 -4.63
C GLU A 235 -14.52 -13.98 -6.12
N ALA A 236 -14.10 -12.93 -6.85
CA ALA A 236 -13.68 -13.03 -8.24
C ALA A 236 -12.36 -13.81 -8.44
N GLY A 237 -11.67 -14.16 -7.35
CA GLY A 237 -10.38 -14.85 -7.38
C GLY A 237 -9.28 -13.97 -7.98
N ALA A 238 -9.30 -12.66 -7.68
CA ALA A 238 -8.22 -11.76 -8.04
C ALA A 238 -6.92 -12.21 -7.38
N ASP A 239 -5.80 -12.18 -8.12
CA ASP A 239 -4.52 -12.64 -7.60
C ASP A 239 -3.38 -11.63 -7.78
N LEU A 240 -3.37 -10.88 -8.89
CA LEU A 240 -2.39 -9.84 -9.18
C LEU A 240 -3.05 -8.51 -9.56
N VAL A 241 -2.44 -7.43 -9.10
CA VAL A 241 -2.80 -6.05 -9.43
C VAL A 241 -1.58 -5.36 -10.00
N GLY A 242 -1.68 -4.91 -11.25
CA GLY A 242 -0.74 -3.98 -11.86
C GLY A 242 -1.24 -2.56 -11.61
N TRP A 243 -0.49 -1.79 -10.82
CA TRP A 243 -0.81 -0.40 -10.52
C TRP A 243 0.15 0.52 -11.27
N ASN A 244 -0.39 1.39 -12.11
CA ASN A 244 0.34 2.46 -12.79
C ASN A 244 -0.56 3.71 -12.84
N LEU A 245 -0.64 4.45 -13.94
CA LEU A 245 -1.66 5.50 -14.11
C LEU A 245 -3.08 4.94 -14.17
N GLY A 246 -3.22 3.69 -14.59
CA GLY A 246 -4.41 2.87 -14.40
C GLY A 246 -4.14 1.72 -13.45
N ILE A 247 -5.21 1.11 -12.95
CA ILE A 247 -5.15 -0.13 -12.18
C ILE A 247 -5.68 -1.25 -13.08
N VAL A 248 -4.90 -2.32 -13.23
CA VAL A 248 -5.33 -3.55 -13.87
C VAL A 248 -5.30 -4.68 -12.86
N ILE A 249 -6.38 -5.44 -12.77
CA ILE A 249 -6.54 -6.54 -11.84
C ILE A 249 -6.77 -7.81 -12.66
N ARG A 250 -5.92 -8.81 -12.44
CA ARG A 250 -6.09 -10.15 -12.99
C ARG A 250 -7.06 -10.93 -12.12
N MET A 251 -8.17 -11.34 -12.72
CA MET A 251 -9.17 -12.21 -12.11
C MET A 251 -8.90 -13.67 -12.46
N ARG A 252 -9.60 -14.60 -11.80
CA ARG A 252 -9.48 -16.03 -12.06
C ARG A 252 -9.76 -16.39 -13.52
N ASP A 253 -10.83 -15.84 -14.08
CA ASP A 253 -11.34 -16.12 -15.42
C ASP A 253 -12.20 -14.97 -15.96
N ASP A 254 -12.53 -15.02 -17.25
CA ASP A 254 -13.33 -14.00 -17.95
C ASP A 254 -14.71 -13.80 -17.30
N ALA A 255 -15.35 -14.90 -16.89
CA ALA A 255 -16.67 -14.85 -16.27
C ALA A 255 -16.62 -14.19 -14.88
N ALA A 256 -15.54 -14.38 -14.13
CA ALA A 256 -15.30 -13.71 -12.85
C ALA A 256 -15.08 -12.21 -13.02
N ALA A 257 -14.32 -11.79 -14.04
CA ALA A 257 -14.14 -10.38 -14.35
C ALA A 257 -15.45 -9.69 -14.74
N LEU A 258 -16.26 -10.34 -15.60
CA LEU A 258 -17.58 -9.85 -15.97
C LEU A 258 -18.54 -9.75 -14.78
N ARG A 259 -18.59 -10.77 -13.92
CA ARG A 259 -19.41 -10.72 -12.70
C ARG A 259 -18.96 -9.60 -11.77
N PHE A 260 -17.65 -9.41 -11.60
CA PHE A 260 -17.09 -8.37 -10.75
C PHE A 260 -17.52 -6.96 -11.21
N ILE A 261 -17.39 -6.65 -12.50
CA ILE A 261 -17.79 -5.32 -13.00
C ILE A 261 -19.30 -5.11 -12.88
N GLU A 262 -20.13 -6.13 -13.12
CA GLU A 262 -21.58 -6.01 -12.99
C GLU A 262 -22.05 -5.86 -11.53
N GLN A 263 -21.45 -6.59 -10.58
CA GLN A 263 -21.68 -6.38 -9.15
C GLN A 263 -21.23 -4.97 -8.71
N GLY A 264 -20.07 -4.53 -9.18
CA GLY A 264 -19.59 -3.17 -8.96
C GLY A 264 -20.56 -2.11 -9.47
N ARG A 265 -21.13 -2.30 -10.67
CA ARG A 265 -22.15 -1.40 -11.24
C ARG A 265 -23.45 -1.42 -10.44
N ALA A 266 -23.93 -2.59 -10.07
CA ALA A 266 -25.18 -2.74 -9.30
C ALA A 266 -25.09 -2.11 -7.90
N SER A 267 -23.91 -2.15 -7.28
CA SER A 267 -23.67 -1.59 -5.95
C SER A 267 -23.25 -0.11 -5.96
N SER A 268 -22.84 0.42 -7.10
CA SER A 268 -22.32 1.77 -7.23
C SER A 268 -23.41 2.84 -7.13
N LYS A 269 -23.14 3.87 -6.33
CA LYS A 269 -23.94 5.12 -6.28
C LYS A 269 -23.46 6.18 -7.28
N ARG A 270 -22.40 5.89 -8.04
CA ARG A 270 -21.79 6.84 -9.00
C ARG A 270 -22.71 7.02 -10.21
N LYS A 271 -22.83 8.25 -10.69
CA LYS A 271 -23.66 8.60 -11.85
C LYS A 271 -22.95 8.17 -13.13
N ARG A 272 -23.66 7.51 -14.04
CA ARG A 272 -23.13 7.20 -15.37
C ARG A 272 -22.92 8.51 -16.14
N VAL A 273 -21.77 8.64 -16.79
CA VAL A 273 -21.45 9.76 -17.69
C VAL A 273 -21.13 9.25 -19.09
N GLU A 274 -20.94 10.16 -20.04
CA GLU A 274 -20.54 9.81 -21.39
C GLU A 274 -19.25 8.97 -21.39
N GLY A 275 -19.33 7.80 -22.04
CA GLY A 275 -18.24 6.83 -22.13
C GLY A 275 -17.28 7.10 -23.29
N VAL A 276 -16.54 6.06 -23.68
CA VAL A 276 -15.63 6.12 -24.83
C VAL A 276 -16.37 5.72 -26.11
N LEU A 277 -16.28 6.55 -27.15
CA LEU A 277 -16.88 6.27 -28.45
C LEU A 277 -16.35 4.94 -29.04
N HIS A 278 -17.20 4.23 -29.77
CA HIS A 278 -16.88 2.97 -30.46
C HIS A 278 -16.44 1.79 -29.57
N THR A 279 -16.76 1.81 -28.26
CA THR A 279 -16.47 0.69 -27.34
C THR A 279 -17.67 -0.18 -26.98
N ASN A 280 -18.84 0.06 -27.59
CA ASN A 280 -20.07 -0.74 -27.44
C ASN A 280 -20.35 -1.18 -25.99
N ASP A 281 -20.51 -0.21 -25.07
CA ASP A 281 -20.74 -0.40 -23.63
C ASP A 281 -19.66 -1.16 -22.84
N SER A 282 -18.57 -1.61 -23.48
CA SER A 282 -17.48 -2.35 -22.84
C SER A 282 -16.62 -1.48 -21.90
N VAL A 283 -16.70 -0.16 -22.08
CA VAL A 283 -16.09 0.84 -21.21
C VAL A 283 -17.19 1.67 -20.55
N VAL A 284 -17.23 1.63 -19.22
CA VAL A 284 -18.25 2.28 -18.41
C VAL A 284 -17.62 3.42 -17.63
N CYS A 285 -17.99 4.65 -17.95
CA CYS A 285 -17.54 5.83 -17.23
C CYS A 285 -18.59 6.30 -16.22
N THR A 286 -18.13 6.65 -15.02
CA THR A 286 -18.96 7.09 -13.90
C THR A 286 -18.32 8.25 -13.17
N GLN A 287 -19.17 9.11 -12.60
CA GLN A 287 -18.78 10.25 -11.78
C GLN A 287 -19.29 10.05 -10.35
N GLY A 288 -18.42 10.31 -9.37
CA GLY A 288 -18.77 10.32 -7.96
C GLY A 288 -19.58 11.56 -7.56
N ASP A 289 -19.55 11.89 -6.27
CA ASP A 289 -20.30 13.03 -5.74
C ASP A 289 -19.66 14.38 -6.14
N ARG A 290 -18.36 14.38 -6.45
CA ARG A 290 -17.63 15.57 -6.89
C ARG A 290 -17.47 15.61 -8.42
N ALA A 291 -17.39 16.82 -8.97
CA ALA A 291 -17.22 17.02 -10.42
C ALA A 291 -15.88 16.49 -10.95
N ASP A 292 -14.85 16.49 -10.09
CA ASP A 292 -13.48 16.06 -10.36
C ASP A 292 -13.22 14.59 -9.97
N ASP A 293 -14.25 13.81 -9.65
CA ASP A 293 -14.13 12.38 -9.36
C ASP A 293 -14.76 11.58 -10.51
N ILE A 294 -14.01 11.43 -11.61
CA ILE A 294 -14.47 10.69 -12.79
C ILE A 294 -13.57 9.47 -12.99
N SER A 295 -14.20 8.32 -13.21
CA SER A 295 -13.50 7.06 -13.45
C SER A 295 -14.17 6.25 -14.55
N CYS A 296 -13.38 5.52 -15.31
CA CYS A 296 -13.87 4.56 -16.30
C CYS A 296 -13.34 3.17 -15.97
N ALA A 297 -14.25 2.18 -15.99
CA ALA A 297 -13.96 0.78 -15.77
C ALA A 297 -14.24 -0.04 -17.03
N MET A 298 -13.49 -1.11 -17.23
CA MET A 298 -13.65 -2.02 -18.37
C MET A 298 -13.17 -3.42 -18.04
N VAL A 299 -13.62 -4.40 -18.82
CA VAL A 299 -13.19 -5.80 -18.74
C VAL A 299 -12.79 -6.29 -20.13
N VAL A 300 -11.64 -6.95 -20.23
CA VAL A 300 -11.18 -7.65 -21.45
C VAL A 300 -10.60 -8.99 -21.02
N GLY A 301 -11.22 -10.09 -21.45
CA GLY A 301 -10.91 -11.42 -20.92
C GLY A 301 -11.03 -11.44 -19.40
N ARG A 302 -10.02 -12.01 -18.72
CA ARG A 302 -9.93 -12.08 -17.25
C ARG A 302 -9.41 -10.82 -16.58
N TYR A 303 -9.20 -9.72 -17.30
CA TYR A 303 -8.63 -8.49 -16.75
C TYR A 303 -9.70 -7.43 -16.55
N TYR A 304 -9.80 -6.93 -15.32
CA TYR A 304 -10.52 -5.70 -15.01
C TYR A 304 -9.54 -4.53 -15.05
N ALA A 305 -9.94 -3.38 -15.59
CA ALA A 305 -9.15 -2.17 -15.51
C ALA A 305 -9.98 -0.98 -15.05
N ASN A 306 -9.33 -0.07 -14.34
CA ASN A 306 -9.88 1.20 -13.90
C ASN A 306 -8.88 2.34 -14.15
N VAL A 307 -9.38 3.44 -14.71
CA VAL A 307 -8.65 4.70 -14.85
C VAL A 307 -9.49 5.83 -14.26
N SER A 308 -8.85 6.85 -13.70
CA SER A 308 -9.52 8.01 -13.11
C SER A 308 -8.77 9.30 -13.39
N ALA A 309 -9.50 10.41 -13.56
CA ALA A 309 -8.95 11.75 -13.66
C ALA A 309 -9.99 12.79 -13.21
N SER A 310 -9.53 14.03 -12.97
CA SER A 310 -10.40 15.17 -12.62
C SER A 310 -11.11 15.81 -13.81
N ASP A 311 -10.73 15.45 -15.03
CA ASP A 311 -11.32 15.97 -16.27
C ASP A 311 -11.93 14.84 -17.11
N ALA A 312 -13.16 15.07 -17.60
CA ALA A 312 -13.94 14.07 -18.32
C ALA A 312 -13.34 13.72 -19.70
N VAL A 313 -12.70 14.68 -20.36
CA VAL A 313 -12.03 14.44 -21.65
C VAL A 313 -10.78 13.61 -21.40
N VAL A 314 -9.97 13.97 -20.40
CA VAL A 314 -8.75 13.24 -20.04
C VAL A 314 -9.05 11.80 -19.66
N VAL A 315 -10.03 11.54 -18.76
CA VAL A 315 -10.34 10.17 -18.35
C VAL A 315 -10.86 9.30 -19.50
N ARG A 316 -11.60 9.88 -20.47
CA ARG A 316 -12.03 9.16 -21.68
C ARG A 316 -10.86 8.82 -22.59
N GLN A 317 -9.89 9.72 -22.75
CA GLN A 317 -8.67 9.45 -23.50
C GLN A 317 -7.86 8.34 -22.83
N MET A 318 -7.70 8.39 -21.50
CA MET A 318 -7.06 7.34 -20.70
C MET A 318 -7.78 6.00 -20.87
N ALA A 319 -9.12 6.00 -20.82
CA ALA A 319 -9.92 4.80 -20.96
C ALA A 319 -9.84 4.20 -22.37
N ALA A 320 -9.83 5.02 -23.41
CA ALA A 320 -9.60 4.58 -24.79
C ALA A 320 -8.21 3.94 -24.96
N ALA A 321 -7.18 4.55 -24.37
CA ALA A 321 -5.82 4.01 -24.39
C ALA A 321 -5.73 2.68 -23.60
N GLN A 322 -6.32 2.61 -22.41
CA GLN A 322 -6.37 1.40 -21.59
C GLN A 322 -7.10 0.26 -22.30
N TRP A 323 -8.22 0.55 -22.98
CA TRP A 323 -8.95 -0.40 -23.81
C TRP A 323 -8.09 -0.93 -24.95
N ALA A 324 -7.39 -0.05 -25.67
CA ALA A 324 -6.48 -0.45 -26.75
C ALA A 324 -5.34 -1.35 -26.24
N ILE A 325 -4.75 -1.04 -25.07
CA ILE A 325 -3.70 -1.86 -24.45
C ILE A 325 -4.19 -3.29 -24.20
N LEU A 326 -5.38 -3.44 -23.59
CA LEU A 326 -5.93 -4.75 -23.21
C LEU A 326 -6.40 -5.55 -24.43
N THR A 327 -7.02 -4.91 -25.42
CA THR A 327 -7.51 -5.62 -26.61
C THR A 327 -6.40 -6.07 -27.56
N GLN A 328 -5.28 -5.33 -27.61
CA GLN A 328 -4.10 -5.73 -28.38
C GLN A 328 -3.22 -6.75 -27.63
N ASN A 329 -3.34 -6.80 -26.30
CA ASN A 329 -2.61 -7.72 -25.43
C ASN A 329 -3.58 -8.33 -24.40
N PRO A 330 -4.51 -9.21 -24.83
CA PRO A 330 -5.44 -9.86 -23.92
C PRO A 330 -4.71 -10.78 -22.95
#